data_AF-A0A7S1WR25-F1
#
_entry.id   AF-A0A7S1WR25-F1
#
_cell.length_a   1.000
_cell.length_b   1.000
_cell.length_c   1.000
_cell.angle_alpha   90.00
_cell.angle_beta   90.00
_cell.angle_gamma   90.00
#
_symmetry.space_group_name_H-M   'P 1'
#
loop_
_entity.id
_entity.type
_entity.pdbx_description
1 polymer ?
#
loop_
_entity_poly.entity_id
_entity_poly.type
_entity_poly.pdbx_seq_one_letter_code
_entity_poly.pdbx_strand_id
1 'polypeptide(L)'
;DWLSPFRGTAPYISMFQRCIMVFHIPGHLLEKAFRSDLLVLLEDIRLCHLLGVRPVLVASPEQRVLERIAARGATTGLGPSGAAALAVDEDMLLLLKQEAGALCTEL
;
A
#
# COMPACT_ATOMS: atom_id res chain seq x y z
N ASP A 1 6.97 15.17 -30.87
CA ASP A 1 5.52 15.09 -31.09
C ASP A 1 4.91 14.16 -30.06
N TRP A 2 4.11 14.67 -29.12
CA TRP A 2 3.51 13.88 -28.03
C TRP A 2 2.11 13.34 -28.39
N LEU A 3 1.53 13.79 -29.51
CA LEU A 3 0.17 13.39 -29.90
C LEU A 3 0.08 11.92 -30.32
N SER A 4 1.11 11.40 -31.00
CA SER A 4 1.14 10.00 -31.44
C SER A 4 1.05 9.02 -30.26
N PRO A 5 1.91 9.09 -29.21
CA PRO A 5 1.79 8.20 -28.06
C PRO A 5 0.49 8.43 -27.28
N PHE A 6 0.01 9.68 -27.15
CA PHE A 6 -1.26 9.95 -26.48
C PHE A 6 -2.47 9.33 -27.20
N ARG A 7 -2.49 9.36 -28.54
CA ARG A 7 -3.53 8.67 -29.33
C ARG A 7 -3.38 7.15 -29.21
N GLY A 8 -2.16 6.65 -29.13
CA GLY A 8 -1.86 5.23 -28.92
C GLY A 8 -2.36 4.69 -27.57
N THR A 9 -2.44 5.52 -26.53
CA THR A 9 -2.95 5.12 -25.21
C THR A 9 -4.48 5.20 -25.08
N ALA A 10 -5.16 5.91 -25.99
CA ALA A 10 -6.61 6.11 -25.94
C ALA A 10 -7.44 4.81 -25.84
N PRO A 11 -7.13 3.71 -26.56
CA PRO A 11 -7.86 2.45 -26.40
C PRO A 11 -7.76 1.87 -24.99
N TYR A 12 -6.59 1.96 -24.35
CA TYR A 12 -6.36 1.48 -22.99
C TYR A 12 -7.12 2.33 -21.96
N ILE A 13 -7.11 3.65 -22.14
CA ILE A 13 -7.90 4.57 -21.30
C ILE A 13 -9.37 4.20 -21.38
N SER A 14 -9.91 4.03 -22.59
CA SER A 14 -11.31 3.63 -22.80
C SER A 14 -11.63 2.26 -22.20
N MET A 15 -10.68 1.32 -22.22
CA MET A 15 -10.88 -0.04 -21.71
C MET A 15 -11.05 -0.08 -20.19
N PHE A 16 -10.29 0.73 -19.45
CA PHE A 16 -10.29 0.75 -17.98
C PHE A 16 -11.15 1.88 -17.40
N GLN A 17 -11.72 2.75 -18.23
CA GLN A 17 -12.62 3.79 -17.78
C GLN A 17 -13.80 3.19 -17.00
N ARG A 18 -14.09 3.73 -15.81
CA ARG A 18 -15.12 3.27 -14.86
C ARG A 18 -14.85 1.91 -14.19
N CYS A 19 -13.73 1.25 -14.48
CA CYS A 19 -13.33 0.04 -13.77
C CYS A 19 -12.87 0.35 -12.34
N ILE A 20 -12.93 -0.67 -11.48
CA ILE A 20 -12.28 -0.65 -10.17
C ILE A 20 -10.91 -1.29 -10.32
N MET A 21 -9.86 -0.65 -9.81
CA MET A 21 -8.51 -1.18 -9.84
C MET A 21 -7.95 -1.23 -8.41
N VAL A 22 -7.50 -2.41 -8.00
CA VAL A 22 -6.95 -2.63 -6.66
C VAL A 22 -5.43 -2.52 -6.73
N PHE A 23 -4.86 -1.61 -5.95
CA PHE A 23 -3.43 -1.39 -5.83
C PHE A 23 -2.95 -1.93 -4.49
N HIS A 24 -2.17 -3.01 -4.53
CA HIS A 24 -1.47 -3.51 -3.35
C HIS A 24 -0.17 -2.73 -3.18
N ILE A 25 -0.10 -1.87 -2.15
CA ILE A 25 1.09 -1.10 -1.81
C ILE A 25 1.97 -1.95 -0.89
N PRO A 26 3.18 -2.33 -1.32
CA PRO A 26 4.13 -3.06 -0.48
C PRO A 26 4.47 -2.29 0.79
N GLY A 27 4.55 -2.99 1.92
CA GLY A 27 4.80 -2.38 3.23
C GLY A 27 6.10 -1.54 3.29
N HIS A 28 7.17 -2.00 2.63
CA HIS A 28 8.45 -1.29 2.58
C HIS A 28 8.35 0.09 1.92
N LEU A 29 7.44 0.30 0.94
CA LEU A 29 7.25 1.62 0.33
C LEU A 29 6.63 2.63 1.30
N LEU A 30 6.01 2.17 2.37
CA LEU A 30 5.45 3.03 3.42
C LEU A 30 6.54 3.53 4.38
N GLU A 31 7.77 3.03 4.29
CA GLU A 31 8.87 3.53 5.12
C GLU A 31 9.34 4.90 4.67
N LYS A 32 9.88 5.69 5.61
CA LYS A 32 10.38 7.04 5.30
C LYS A 32 11.48 7.04 4.23
N ALA A 33 12.28 5.99 4.15
CA ALA A 33 13.35 5.84 3.17
C ALA A 33 12.83 5.82 1.72
N PHE A 34 11.61 5.35 1.50
CA PHE A 34 11.01 5.17 0.17
C PHE A 34 9.87 6.16 -0.10
N ARG A 35 9.80 7.26 0.68
CA ARG A 35 8.72 8.25 0.57
C ARG A 35 8.63 8.87 -0.84
N SER A 36 9.76 9.09 -1.51
CA SER A 36 9.77 9.59 -2.89
C SER A 36 9.06 8.64 -3.85
N ASP A 37 9.35 7.34 -3.72
CA ASP A 37 8.85 6.32 -4.62
C ASP A 37 7.36 6.08 -4.39
N LEU A 38 6.93 6.15 -3.12
CA LEU A 38 5.52 6.16 -2.75
C LEU A 38 4.77 7.35 -3.36
N LEU A 39 5.35 8.55 -3.32
CA LEU A 39 4.72 9.74 -3.90
C LEU A 39 4.56 9.61 -5.42
N VAL A 40 5.57 9.12 -6.13
CA VAL A 40 5.49 8.85 -7.56
C VAL A 40 4.39 7.84 -7.87
N LEU A 41 4.32 6.74 -7.11
CA LEU A 41 3.25 5.74 -7.25
C LEU A 41 1.86 6.35 -7.01
N LEU A 42 1.71 7.19 -6.00
CA LEU A 42 0.44 7.87 -5.70
C LEU A 42 0.06 8.88 -6.80
N GLU A 43 1.03 9.55 -7.44
CA GLU A 43 0.80 10.41 -8.61
C GLU A 43 0.27 9.60 -9.79
N ASP A 44 0.84 8.42 -10.07
CA ASP A 44 0.36 7.53 -11.12
C ASP A 44 -1.06 7.00 -10.83
N ILE A 45 -1.34 6.60 -9.58
CA ILE A 45 -2.68 6.16 -9.17
C ILE A 45 -3.69 7.31 -9.29
N ARG A 46 -3.28 8.52 -8.92
CA ARG A 46 -4.11 9.73 -9.09
C ARG A 46 -4.39 10.00 -10.56
N LEU A 47 -3.42 9.80 -11.44
CA LEU A 47 -3.63 9.89 -12.88
C LEU A 47 -4.66 8.86 -13.36
N CYS A 48 -4.59 7.60 -12.91
CA CYS A 48 -5.61 6.60 -13.20
C CYS A 48 -7.01 7.08 -12.76
N HIS A 49 -7.11 7.67 -11.56
CA HIS A 49 -8.37 8.23 -11.08
C HIS A 49 -8.92 9.34 -11.99
N LEU A 50 -8.06 10.27 -12.41
CA LEU A 50 -8.43 11.34 -13.35
C LEU A 50 -8.89 10.81 -14.71
N LEU A 51 -8.36 9.66 -15.13
CA LEU A 51 -8.77 8.97 -16.36
C LEU A 51 -10.08 8.17 -16.21
N GLY A 52 -10.72 8.23 -15.03
CA GLY A 52 -12.02 7.62 -14.76
C GLY A 52 -11.95 6.23 -14.13
N VAL A 53 -10.78 5.77 -13.69
CA VAL A 53 -10.64 4.55 -12.88
C VAL A 53 -11.07 4.84 -11.44
N ARG A 54 -11.59 3.82 -10.75
CA ARG A 54 -11.91 3.86 -9.32
C ARG A 54 -10.83 3.07 -8.55
N PRO A 55 -9.74 3.71 -8.10
CA PRO A 55 -8.68 3.01 -7.38
C PRO A 55 -9.15 2.57 -5.99
N VAL A 56 -8.68 1.42 -5.55
CA VAL A 56 -8.79 0.91 -4.18
C VAL A 56 -7.37 0.60 -3.71
N LEU A 57 -6.95 1.21 -2.60
CA LEU A 57 -5.62 1.01 -2.04
C LEU A 57 -5.65 -0.06 -0.96
N VAL A 58 -4.72 -0.99 -1.01
CA VAL A 58 -4.50 -2.01 0.02
C VAL A 58 -3.05 -1.91 0.48
N ALA A 59 -2.85 -1.52 1.72
CA ALA A 59 -1.53 -1.37 2.33
C ALA A 59 -1.38 -2.34 3.52
N SER A 60 -0.20 -2.94 3.68
CA SER A 60 0.11 -3.78 4.83
C SER A 60 0.93 -3.02 5.89
N PRO A 61 0.45 -2.90 7.14
CA PRO A 61 1.22 -2.32 8.24
C PRO A 61 2.24 -3.30 8.83
N GLU A 62 2.32 -4.53 8.34
CA GLU A 62 3.07 -5.65 8.95
C GLU A 62 4.50 -5.27 9.35
N GLN A 63 5.24 -4.60 8.49
CA GLN A 63 6.63 -4.25 8.76
C GLN A 63 6.77 -3.24 9.92
N ARG A 64 5.94 -2.18 9.93
CA ARG A 64 5.89 -1.21 11.04
C ARG A 64 5.49 -1.87 12.36
N VAL A 65 4.55 -2.81 12.29
CA VAL A 65 4.09 -3.59 13.44
C VAL A 65 5.25 -4.44 14.00
N LEU A 66 5.95 -5.18 13.13
CA LEU A 66 7.11 -6.01 13.50
C LEU A 66 8.23 -5.19 14.14
N GLU A 67 8.57 -4.04 13.56
CA GLU A 67 9.57 -3.12 14.13
C GLU A 67 9.18 -2.64 15.53
N ARG A 68 7.91 -2.27 15.72
CA ARG A 68 7.41 -1.78 17.01
C ARG A 68 7.37 -2.88 18.08
N ILE A 69 7.18 -4.13 17.68
CA ILE A 69 7.24 -5.28 18.59
C ILE A 69 8.70 -5.62 18.95
N ALA A 70 9.59 -5.63 17.96
CA ALA A 70 11.02 -5.84 18.19
C ALA A 70 11.61 -4.77 19.12
N ALA A 71 11.20 -3.50 18.96
CA ALA A 71 11.60 -2.40 19.83
C ALA A 71 11.11 -2.55 21.29
N ARG A 72 10.06 -3.34 21.53
CA ARG A 72 9.55 -3.66 22.89
C ARG A 72 10.28 -4.83 23.54
N GLY A 73 11.27 -5.44 22.87
CA GLY A 73 12.02 -6.58 23.38
C GLY A 73 11.23 -7.89 23.42
N ALA A 74 10.06 -7.93 22.78
CA ALA A 74 9.27 -9.15 22.64
C ALA A 74 9.85 -9.99 21.50
N THR A 75 10.43 -11.15 21.83
CA THR A 75 10.83 -12.14 20.84
C THR A 75 9.58 -12.79 20.27
N THR A 76 9.12 -12.30 19.12
CA THR A 76 8.12 -13.00 18.33
C THR A 76 8.71 -14.33 17.91
N GLY A 77 8.04 -15.43 18.27
CA GLY A 77 8.32 -16.77 17.73
C GLY A 77 7.92 -16.86 16.26
N LEU A 78 8.52 -16.01 15.42
CA LEU A 78 8.35 -16.00 13.97
C LEU A 78 9.09 -17.21 13.41
N GLY A 79 8.34 -18.31 13.23
CA GLY A 79 8.78 -19.41 12.38
C GLY A 79 9.05 -18.93 10.94
N PRO A 80 9.86 -19.66 10.16
CA PRO A 80 10.41 -19.23 8.86
C PRO A 80 9.40 -19.12 7.70
N SER A 81 8.10 -19.08 7.97
CA SER A 81 7.06 -18.93 6.95
C SER A 81 6.29 -17.65 7.23
N GLY A 82 6.39 -16.66 6.34
CA GLY A 82 5.77 -15.32 6.41
C GLY A 82 4.23 -15.29 6.36
N ALA A 83 3.60 -16.32 6.92
CA ALA A 83 2.17 -16.46 7.13
C ALA A 83 1.88 -17.27 8.42
N ALA A 84 2.87 -17.41 9.32
CA ALA A 84 2.63 -17.94 10.65
C ALA A 84 1.77 -16.91 11.37
N ALA A 85 0.46 -17.14 11.30
CA ALA A 85 -0.61 -16.42 11.98
C ALA A 85 -0.02 -15.69 13.18
N LEU A 86 0.12 -14.36 13.07
CA LEU A 86 0.32 -13.52 14.24
C LEU A 86 -0.71 -14.05 15.23
N ALA A 87 -0.28 -14.68 16.32
CA ALA A 87 -1.18 -15.01 17.40
C ALA A 87 -1.61 -13.64 17.90
N VAL A 88 -2.71 -13.14 17.32
CA VAL A 88 -3.17 -11.77 17.51
C VAL A 88 -3.76 -11.73 18.90
N ASP A 89 -2.89 -11.56 19.89
CA ASP A 89 -3.26 -11.15 21.22
C ASP A 89 -4.00 -9.81 21.13
N GLU A 90 -4.84 -9.49 22.10
CA GLU A 90 -5.62 -8.24 22.09
C GLU A 90 -4.70 -7.01 21.96
N ASP A 91 -3.53 -7.06 22.59
CA ASP A 91 -2.50 -6.02 22.51
C ASP A 91 -1.89 -5.89 21.10
N MET A 92 -1.67 -7.01 20.40
CA MET A 92 -1.22 -6.99 19.00
C MET A 92 -2.29 -6.44 18.08
N LEU A 93 -3.55 -6.80 18.30
CA LEU A 93 -4.68 -6.33 17.51
C LEU A 93 -4.82 -4.82 17.61
N LEU A 94 -4.68 -4.28 18.83
CA LEU A 94 -4.74 -2.85 19.10
C LEU A 94 -3.61 -2.11 18.40
N LEU A 95 -2.38 -2.65 18.46
CA LEU A 95 -1.23 -2.07 17.77
C LEU A 95 -1.42 -2.09 16.24
N LEU A 96 -1.91 -3.20 15.69
CA LEU A 96 -2.19 -3.33 14.25
C LEU A 96 -3.26 -2.33 13.79
N LYS A 97 -4.33 -2.13 14.58
CA LYS A 97 -5.34 -1.11 14.33
C LYS A 97 -4.79 0.31 14.38
N GLN A 98 -3.90 0.61 15.32
CA GLN A 98 -3.24 1.91 15.41
C GLN A 98 -2.39 2.19 14.17
N GLU A 99 -1.55 1.23 13.76
CA GLU A 99 -0.71 1.38 12.57
C GLU A 99 -1.55 1.48 11.29
N ALA A 100 -2.60 0.66 11.15
CA ALA A 100 -3.53 0.77 10.03
C ALA A 100 -4.22 2.13 9.98
N GLY A 101 -4.65 2.67 11.12
CA GLY A 101 -5.24 4.00 11.22
C GLY A 101 -4.27 5.11 10.83
N ALA A 102 -3.01 5.01 11.27
CA ALA A 102 -1.97 5.98 10.89
C ALA A 102 -1.73 5.96 9.37
N LEU A 103 -1.65 4.78 8.76
CA LEU A 103 -1.47 4.64 7.31
C LEU A 103 -2.62 5.29 6.51
N CYS A 104 -3.87 5.15 6.95
CA CYS A 104 -5.01 5.81 6.31
C CYS A 104 -4.95 7.34 6.33
N THR A 105 -4.17 7.95 7.23
CA THR A 105 -3.96 9.41 7.27
C THR A 105 -2.75 9.87 6.44
N GLU A 106 -1.85 8.95 6.12
CA GLU A 106 -0.62 9.24 5.37
C GLU A 106 -0.77 9.02 3.86
N LEU A 107 -1.73 8.18 3.44
CA LEU A 107 -2.10 7.89 2.05
C LEU A 107 -3.26 8.77 1.58
#